data_AF-A0AAW8KMS7-F1
#
_entry.id   AF-A0AAW8KMS7-F1
#
_cell.length_a   1.000
_cell.length_b   1.000
_cell.length_c   1.000
_cell.angle_alpha   90.00
_cell.angle_beta   90.00
_cell.angle_gamma   90.00
#
_symmetry.space_group_name_H-M   'P 1'
#
loop_
_entity.id
_entity.type
_entity.pdbx_description
1 polymer ?
#
loop_
_entity_poly.entity_id
_entity_poly.type
_entity_poly.pdbx_seq_one_letter_code
_entity_poly.pdbx_strand_id
1 'polypeptide(L)' 'YDDVMNKQRTVIYEKRRHALMGERVGMDIANMLWDRVINIIDKNDYQGCREGFIEIFAIEAPFTEEQFNSMKR' A
#
# COMPACT_ATOMS: atom_id res chain seq x y z
N TYR A 1 7.22 25.38 -13.96
CA TYR A 1 8.09 24.22 -13.69
C TYR A 1 8.71 24.32 -12.30
N ASP A 2 9.31 25.45 -11.93
CA ASP A 2 9.92 25.65 -10.61
C ASP A 2 8.95 25.52 -9.43
N ASP A 3 7.71 26.02 -9.57
CA ASP A 3 6.70 25.90 -8.52
C ASP A 3 6.27 24.45 -8.26
N VAL A 4 6.23 23.63 -9.32
CA VAL A 4 5.89 22.19 -9.21
C VAL A 4 7.02 21.45 -8.49
N MET A 5 8.27 21.74 -8.88
CA MET A 5 9.44 21.11 -8.26
C MET A 5 9.61 21.53 -6.80
N ASN A 6 9.37 22.79 -6.46
CA ASN A 6 9.43 23.25 -5.07
C ASN A 6 8.30 22.67 -4.22
N LYS A 7 7.07 22.58 -4.75
CA LYS A 7 5.96 21.90 -4.05
C LYS A 7 6.26 20.43 -3.78
N GLN A 8 6.79 19.70 -4.76
CA GLN A 8 7.19 18.30 -4.56
C GLN A 8 8.30 18.17 -3.50
N ARG A 9 9.29 19.08 -3.50
CA ARG A 9 10.37 19.09 -2.50
C ARG A 9 9.83 19.27 -1.08
N THR A 10 8.93 20.23 -0.88
CA THR A 10 8.31 20.50 0.43
C THR A 10 7.56 19.27 0.93
N VAL A 11 6.77 18.61 0.08
CA VAL A 11 6.03 17.38 0.44
C VAL A 11 6.97 16.25 0.85
N ILE A 12 8.09 16.06 0.12
CA ILE A 12 9.07 15.01 0.46
C ILE A 12 9.76 15.30 1.79
N TYR A 13 10.16 16.55 2.04
CA TYR A 13 10.81 16.91 3.31
C TYR A 13 9.87 16.81 4.51
N GLU A 14 8.59 17.13 4.33
CA GLU A 14 7.57 16.99 5.36
C GLU A 14 7.37 15.51 5.74
N LYS A 15 7.22 14.62 4.74
CA LYS A 15 7.13 13.17 4.97
C LYS A 15 8.37 12.59 5.67
N ARG A 16 9.57 13.01 5.26
CA ARG A 16 10.84 12.58 5.91
C ARG A 16 10.93 13.08 7.34
N ARG A 17 10.51 14.32 7.61
CA ARG A 17 10.49 14.90 8.95
C ARG A 17 9.53 14.14 9.87
N HIS A 18 8.34 13.77 9.38
CA HIS A 18 7.38 12.96 10.15
C HIS A 18 7.96 11.57 10.47
N ALA A 19 8.57 10.90 9.49
CA ALA A 19 9.22 9.60 9.70
C ALA A 19 10.40 9.68 10.71
N LEU A 20 11.18 10.77 10.69
CA LEU A 20 12.31 10.98 11.61
C LEU A 20 11.89 11.33 13.04
N MET A 21 10.75 12.02 13.21
CA MET A 21 10.26 12.42 14.54
C MET A 21 9.49 11.30 15.25
N GLY A 22 9.22 10.18 14.58
CA GLY A 22 8.62 8.99 15.19
C GLY A 22 7.15 9.15 15.59
N GLU A 23 6.55 10.33 15.42
CA GLU A 23 5.13 10.55 15.67
C GLU A 23 4.32 9.76 14.64
N ARG A 24 3.60 8.73 15.12
CA ARG A 24 2.62 7.94 14.36
C ARG A 24 3.18 7.00 13.29
N VAL A 25 4.45 6.58 13.39
CA VAL A 25 5.06 5.58 12.48
C VAL A 25 4.22 4.30 12.38
N GLY A 26 3.63 3.83 13.49
CA GLY A 26 2.75 2.66 13.46
C GLY A 26 1.47 2.84 12.64
N MET A 27 0.88 4.04 12.68
CA MET A 27 -0.30 4.38 11.88
C MET A 27 0.06 4.51 10.41
N ASP A 28 1.20 5.12 10.08
CA ASP A 28 1.68 5.25 8.70
C ASP A 28 2.00 3.90 8.08
N ILE A 29 2.64 2.99 8.82
CA ILE A 29 2.89 1.61 8.38
C ILE A 29 1.56 0.89 8.12
N ALA A 30 0.59 1.00 9.04
CA ALA A 30 -0.71 0.36 8.87
C ALA A 30 -1.46 0.90 7.64
N ASN A 31 -1.42 2.22 7.42
CA ASN A 31 -2.01 2.85 6.24
C ASN A 31 -1.32 2.40 4.95
N MET A 32 0.02 2.36 4.93
CA MET A 32 0.78 1.87 3.77
C MET A 32 0.46 0.40 3.46
N LEU A 33 0.32 -0.43 4.49
CA LEU A 33 -0.03 -1.84 4.33
C LEU A 33 -1.44 -2.00 3.77
N TRP A 34 -2.39 -1.22 4.30
CA TRP A 34 -3.78 -1.19 3.84
C TRP A 34 -3.90 -0.77 2.37
N ASP A 35 -3.28 0.36 2.01
CA ASP A 35 -3.25 0.85 0.62
C ASP A 35 -2.62 -0.18 -0.32
N ARG A 36 -1.57 -0.88 0.14
CA ARG A 36 -0.91 -1.89 -0.67
C ARG A 36 -1.80 -3.12 -0.88
N VAL A 37 -2.46 -3.60 0.15
CA VAL A 37 -3.40 -4.74 0.08
C VAL A 37 -4.58 -4.42 -0.85
N ILE A 38 -5.22 -3.25 -0.69
CA ILE A 38 -6.32 -2.83 -1.57
C ILE A 38 -5.88 -2.78 -3.02
N ASN A 39 -4.72 -2.19 -3.29
CA ASN A 39 -4.22 -2.05 -4.66
C ASN A 39 -3.95 -3.42 -5.31
N ILE A 40 -3.48 -4.41 -4.55
CA ILE A 40 -3.29 -5.78 -5.06
C ILE A 40 -4.65 -6.44 -5.36
N ILE A 41 -5.64 -6.28 -4.48
CA ILE A 41 -6.97 -6.89 -4.61
C ILE A 41 -7.77 -6.26 -5.76
N ASP A 42 -7.78 -4.93 -5.87
CA ASP A 42 -8.60 -4.22 -6.85
C ASP A 42 -8.08 -4.37 -8.29
N LYS A 43 -6.75 -4.38 -8.46
CA LYS A 43 -6.14 -4.33 -9.80
C LYS A 43 -5.82 -5.69 -10.39
N ASN A 44 -5.88 -6.77 -9.62
CA ASN A 44 -5.57 -8.10 -10.11
C ASN A 44 -6.77 -9.04 -10.04
N ASP A 45 -6.66 -10.16 -10.75
CA ASP A 45 -7.49 -11.35 -10.52
C ASP A 45 -6.93 -12.16 -9.33
N TYR A 46 -7.61 -13.26 -8.97
CA TYR A 46 -7.20 -14.07 -7.82
C TYR A 46 -5.75 -14.57 -7.93
N GLN A 47 -5.32 -14.95 -9.13
CA GLN A 47 -3.96 -15.43 -9.35
C GLN A 47 -2.92 -14.32 -9.20
N GLY A 48 -3.11 -13.16 -9.82
CA GLY A 48 -2.21 -12.02 -9.66
C GLY A 48 -2.20 -11.47 -8.24
N CYS A 49 -3.31 -11.59 -7.53
CA CYS A 49 -3.41 -11.29 -6.11
C CYS A 49 -2.50 -12.23 -5.29
N ARG A 50 -2.62 -13.55 -5.49
CA ARG A 50 -1.80 -14.56 -4.80
C ARG A 50 -0.30 -14.36 -5.05
N GLU A 51 0.09 -14.07 -6.29
CA GLU A 51 1.48 -13.77 -6.65
C GLU A 51 1.97 -12.48 -5.97
N GLY A 52 1.16 -11.42 -5.97
CA GLY A 52 1.48 -10.18 -5.28
C GLY A 52 1.65 -10.35 -3.77
N PHE A 53 0.81 -11.16 -3.13
CA PHE A 53 0.93 -11.46 -1.69
C PHE A 53 2.24 -12.19 -1.36
N ILE A 54 2.66 -13.13 -2.22
CA ILE A 54 3.94 -13.83 -2.07
C ILE A 54 5.12 -12.87 -2.26
N GLU A 55 5.12 -12.04 -3.31
CA GLU A 55 6.24 -11.14 -3.60
C GLU A 55 6.41 -10.02 -2.57
N ILE A 56 5.31 -9.46 -2.08
CA ILE A 56 5.33 -8.23 -1.29
C ILE A 56 5.34 -8.54 0.21
N PHE A 57 4.57 -9.54 0.61
CA PHE A 57 4.36 -9.87 2.02
C PHE A 57 4.98 -11.22 2.42
N ALA A 58 5.49 -12.01 1.47
CA ALA A 58 6.04 -13.35 1.70
C ALA A 58 5.07 -14.28 2.44
N ILE A 59 3.77 -14.11 2.17
CA ILE A 59 2.69 -14.94 2.71
C ILE A 59 1.83 -15.51 1.59
N GLU A 60 1.17 -16.63 1.87
CA GLU A 60 0.08 -17.11 1.02
C GLU A 60 -1.15 -16.21 1.20
N ALA A 61 -1.96 -16.11 0.14
CA ALA A 61 -3.22 -15.38 0.22
C ALA A 61 -4.13 -16.00 1.30
N PRO A 62 -4.60 -15.23 2.29
CA PRO A 62 -5.35 -15.78 3.43
C PRO A 62 -6.84 -16.05 3.12
N PHE A 63 -7.22 -16.04 1.84
CA PHE A 63 -8.60 -16.19 1.37
C PHE A 63 -8.61 -17.06 0.11
N THR A 64 -9.75 -17.71 -0.12
CA THR A 64 -10.00 -18.55 -1.28
C THR A 64 -10.48 -17.74 -2.48
N GLU A 65 -10.43 -18.34 -3.67
CA GLU A 65 -10.93 -17.72 -4.91
C GLU A 65 -12.42 -17.36 -4.82
N GLU A 66 -13.22 -18.24 -4.20
CA GLU A 66 -14.65 -18.01 -3.97
C GLU A 66 -14.89 -16.79 -3.07
N GLN A 67 -14.09 -16.65 -2.01
CA GLN A 67 -14.15 -15.49 -1.11
C GLN A 67 -13.73 -14.20 -1.82
N PHE A 68 -12.68 -14.25 -2.63
CA PHE A 68 -12.22 -13.12 -3.44
C PHE A 68 -13.33 -12.64 -4.41
N ASN A 69 -13.96 -13.57 -5.12
CA ASN A 69 -15.04 -13.26 -6.08
C ASN A 69 -16.31 -12.76 -5.38
N SER A 70 -16.59 -13.23 -4.16
CA SER A 70 -17.72 -12.75 -3.35
C SER A 70 -17.54 -11.32 -2.85
N MET A 71 -16.29 -10.90 -2.59
CA MET A 71 -15.95 -9.56 -2.10
C MET A 71 -15.89 -8.51 -3.23
N LYS A 72 -15.70 -8.94 -4.48
CA LYS A 72 -15.65 -8.07 -5.65
C LYS A 72 -17.04 -7.61 -6.14
N ARG A 73 -18.08 -7.81 -5.32
CA ARG A 73 -19.49 -7.55 -5.64
C ARG A 73 -19.99 -6.19 -5.17
#